data_AF-A0A849RXL6-F1
#
_entry.id   AF-A0A849RXL6-F1
#
_cell.length_a   1.000
_cell.length_b   1.000
_cell.length_c   1.000
_cell.angle_alpha   90.00
_cell.angle_beta   90.00
_cell.angle_gamma   90.00
#
_symmetry.space_group_name_H-M   'P 1'
#
loop_
_entity.id
_entity.type
_entity.pdbx_description
1 polymer ?
#
loop_
_entity_poly.entity_id
_entity_poly.type
_entity_poly.pdbx_seq_one_letter_code
_entity_poly.pdbx_strand_id
1 'polypeptide(L)'
;MRRFGFVTLLTLPLLTGCTSSFIDLRENLDVHRSSFEEKLAGDSAKEEQFRACTQQAHDGSSLPLSIATGVTPTSTTASYLGIGGRLRAPVQALVERIHGRVGNNATSFSVLSDMVDDFADPSRRRLDLDKLRLLTDAIRHWHVHLDFDEDALARDTSLFAQLLLAYNRAYFGDVRYAIAPNTTSGTVRGIVQVTSRGFVDRSGATVRFPGLSAAAQVDATRAIELAATFIDSRRVSADLTRVFLEAFFDAAFRVPAVPQATALHLPTAASSYPTFDLSHPPISLEALATVTRQALRTEAIVTSLAGKAVRGGGLFGTNNETVAATLETAAGVFAKKLVEHEGFCYFQVTQHP
;
A
#
# COMPACT_ATOMS: atom_id res chain seq x y z
N MET A 1 66.43 -0.89 -41.73
CA MET A 1 66.64 -1.70 -40.50
C MET A 1 65.38 -1.63 -39.64
N ARG A 2 65.04 -2.78 -39.05
CA ARG A 2 63.90 -3.13 -38.15
C ARG A 2 63.59 -2.04 -37.09
N ARG A 3 62.37 -1.89 -36.54
CA ARG A 3 61.51 -2.91 -35.90
C ARG A 3 60.03 -2.50 -35.88
N PHE A 4 59.17 -3.51 -36.12
CA PHE A 4 57.75 -3.53 -35.77
C PHE A 4 57.60 -3.62 -34.25
N GLY A 5 56.73 -2.78 -33.68
CA GLY A 5 56.30 -2.83 -32.27
C GLY A 5 54.81 -3.12 -32.21
N PHE A 6 54.48 -4.26 -31.61
CA PHE A 6 53.14 -4.69 -31.21
C PHE A 6 52.36 -3.59 -30.48
N VAL A 7 51.16 -3.26 -30.94
CA VAL A 7 50.08 -2.74 -30.09
C VAL A 7 48.79 -3.48 -30.46
N THR A 8 48.65 -4.67 -29.88
CA THR A 8 47.37 -5.32 -29.64
C THR A 8 47.06 -5.05 -28.17
N LEU A 9 46.05 -4.23 -27.86
CA LEU A 9 45.19 -4.38 -26.67
C LEU A 9 44.17 -3.23 -26.59
N LEU A 10 42.97 -3.58 -26.12
CA LEU A 10 41.90 -2.72 -25.59
C LEU A 10 40.84 -2.19 -26.59
N THR A 11 40.24 -3.08 -27.36
CA THR A 11 38.80 -2.99 -27.62
C THR A 11 38.06 -3.67 -26.46
N LEU A 12 37.90 -2.97 -25.33
CA LEU A 12 36.93 -3.35 -24.31
C LEU A 12 35.55 -3.01 -24.87
N PRO A 13 34.64 -3.98 -25.10
CA PRO A 13 33.25 -3.63 -25.32
C PRO A 13 32.74 -3.11 -23.97
N LEU A 14 32.49 -1.80 -23.89
CA LEU A 14 31.59 -1.22 -22.90
C LEU A 14 30.23 -1.90 -23.12
N LEU A 15 30.03 -3.04 -22.45
CA LEU A 15 28.72 -3.63 -22.17
C LEU A 15 27.97 -2.63 -21.29
N THR A 16 27.55 -1.53 -21.90
CA THR A 16 26.42 -0.72 -21.44
C THR A 16 25.20 -1.61 -21.64
N GLY A 17 25.03 -2.56 -20.72
CA GLY A 17 23.76 -3.26 -20.57
C GLY A 17 22.70 -2.17 -20.48
N CYS A 18 21.74 -2.21 -21.40
CA CYS A 18 20.50 -1.46 -21.26
C CYS A 18 19.85 -1.97 -19.97
N THR A 19 20.19 -1.33 -18.85
CA THR A 19 19.63 -1.63 -17.54
C THR A 19 18.22 -1.10 -17.58
N SER A 20 17.29 -2.00 -17.87
CA SER A 20 15.88 -1.65 -18.01
C SER A 20 15.33 -1.18 -16.67
N SER A 21 14.51 -0.12 -16.65
CA SER A 21 13.81 0.42 -15.47
C SER A 21 12.78 -0.54 -14.84
N PHE A 22 12.82 -1.83 -15.17
CA PHE A 22 11.85 -2.82 -14.72
C PHE A 22 12.45 -3.74 -13.68
N ILE A 23 11.70 -4.00 -12.62
CA ILE A 23 11.96 -5.12 -11.71
C ILE A 23 11.18 -6.30 -12.26
N ASP A 24 11.89 -7.34 -12.73
CA ASP A 24 11.25 -8.61 -13.07
C ASP A 24 10.90 -9.36 -11.78
N LEU A 25 9.61 -9.59 -11.57
CA LEU A 25 9.11 -10.28 -10.40
C LEU A 25 8.83 -11.75 -10.68
N ARG A 26 8.93 -12.21 -11.93
CA ARG A 26 8.57 -13.56 -12.33
C ARG A 26 9.31 -14.61 -11.51
N GLU A 27 10.64 -14.59 -11.50
CA GLU A 27 11.46 -15.61 -10.82
C GLU A 27 11.31 -15.62 -9.29
N ASN A 28 10.98 -14.48 -8.67
CA ASN A 28 10.93 -14.35 -7.21
C ASN A 28 9.52 -14.47 -6.63
N LEU A 29 8.48 -14.11 -7.39
CA LEU A 29 7.07 -14.34 -7.03
C LEU A 29 6.57 -15.72 -7.46
N ASP A 30 7.11 -16.32 -8.53
CA ASP A 30 6.67 -17.65 -9.00
C ASP A 30 6.99 -18.78 -8.03
N VAL A 31 7.96 -18.63 -7.12
CA VAL A 31 8.39 -19.73 -6.24
C VAL A 31 7.27 -20.25 -5.32
N HIS A 32 6.16 -19.53 -5.15
CA HIS A 32 5.08 -19.94 -4.24
C HIS A 32 3.66 -19.91 -4.81
N ARG A 33 3.47 -19.55 -6.08
CA ARG A 33 2.14 -19.30 -6.63
C ARG A 33 2.15 -19.27 -8.16
N SER A 34 2.03 -20.43 -8.79
CA SER A 34 1.25 -20.52 -10.03
C SER A 34 0.01 -19.64 -9.85
N SER A 35 -0.28 -18.76 -10.82
CA SER A 35 -1.37 -17.76 -10.73
C SER A 35 -2.61 -18.38 -10.06
N PHE A 36 -3.37 -17.64 -9.25
CA PHE A 36 -4.63 -18.22 -8.73
C PHE A 36 -5.54 -18.71 -9.87
N GLU A 37 -5.45 -18.09 -11.04
CA GLU A 37 -6.08 -18.56 -12.27
C GLU A 37 -5.53 -19.91 -12.74
N GLU A 38 -4.21 -20.13 -12.71
CA GLU A 38 -3.62 -21.44 -13.04
C GLU A 38 -4.11 -22.53 -12.08
N LYS A 39 -4.33 -22.20 -10.81
CA LYS A 39 -4.92 -23.13 -9.84
C LYS A 39 -6.40 -23.40 -10.09
N LEU A 40 -7.09 -22.49 -10.78
CA LEU A 40 -8.51 -22.59 -11.15
C LEU A 40 -8.72 -23.06 -12.59
N ALA A 41 -7.68 -23.23 -13.40
CA ALA A 41 -7.75 -23.51 -14.83
C ALA A 41 -8.46 -24.83 -15.21
N GLY A 42 -8.83 -25.66 -14.23
CA GLY A 42 -9.64 -26.86 -14.39
C GLY A 42 -11.13 -26.70 -14.02
N ASP A 43 -11.56 -25.53 -13.54
CA ASP A 43 -12.91 -25.26 -13.05
C ASP A 43 -13.40 -23.89 -13.54
N SER A 44 -13.97 -23.85 -14.74
CA SER A 44 -14.39 -22.61 -15.41
C SER A 44 -15.41 -21.79 -14.60
N ALA A 45 -16.26 -22.44 -13.79
CA ALA A 45 -17.24 -21.74 -12.96
C ALA A 45 -16.55 -21.00 -11.82
N LYS A 46 -15.59 -21.64 -11.14
CA LYS A 46 -14.77 -20.97 -10.13
C LYS A 46 -13.87 -19.90 -10.73
N GLU A 47 -13.34 -20.13 -11.92
CA GLU A 47 -12.54 -19.11 -12.60
C GLU A 47 -13.37 -17.84 -12.91
N GLU A 48 -14.60 -18.00 -13.37
CA GLU A 48 -15.53 -16.88 -13.60
C GLU A 48 -15.87 -16.14 -12.30
N GLN A 49 -16.21 -16.87 -11.22
CA GLN A 49 -16.49 -16.27 -9.91
C GLN A 49 -15.26 -15.54 -9.35
N PHE A 50 -14.05 -16.09 -9.54
CA PHE A 50 -12.80 -15.45 -9.12
C PHE A 50 -12.56 -14.14 -9.88
N ARG A 51 -12.80 -14.13 -11.20
CA ARG A 51 -12.70 -12.92 -12.02
C ARG A 51 -13.74 -11.88 -11.58
N ALA A 52 -14.98 -12.30 -11.32
CA ALA A 52 -16.03 -11.41 -10.84
C ALA A 52 -15.67 -10.76 -9.49
N CYS A 53 -15.15 -11.54 -8.54
CA CYS A 53 -14.68 -11.01 -7.25
C CYS A 53 -13.52 -10.02 -7.42
N THR A 54 -12.52 -10.35 -8.24
CA THR A 54 -11.33 -9.49 -8.40
C THR A 54 -11.65 -8.18 -9.12
N GLN A 55 -12.63 -8.19 -10.04
CA GLN A 55 -13.10 -7.02 -10.80
C GLN A 55 -14.10 -6.13 -10.05
N GLN A 56 -14.62 -6.60 -8.91
CA GLN A 56 -15.68 -5.89 -8.21
C GLN A 56 -15.20 -4.51 -7.73
N ALA A 57 -15.68 -3.45 -8.36
CA ALA A 57 -15.51 -2.09 -7.89
C ALA A 57 -16.57 -1.79 -6.82
N HIS A 58 -16.15 -1.34 -5.64
CA HIS A 58 -17.08 -0.99 -4.59
C HIS A 58 -17.50 0.49 -4.68
N ASP A 59 -18.75 0.69 -5.04
CA ASP A 59 -19.46 1.93 -5.33
C ASP A 59 -20.12 2.57 -4.09
N GLY A 60 -19.69 2.17 -2.88
CA GLY A 60 -20.19 2.74 -1.62
C GLY A 60 -21.51 2.14 -1.12
N SER A 61 -22.09 1.21 -1.86
CA SER A 61 -23.17 0.35 -1.40
C SER A 61 -22.67 -0.63 -0.33
N SER A 62 -23.53 -0.93 0.65
CA SER A 62 -23.29 -1.95 1.67
C SER A 62 -23.22 -3.31 0.99
N LEU A 63 -22.06 -3.96 1.06
CA LEU A 63 -21.94 -5.37 0.73
C LEU A 63 -22.89 -6.18 1.63
N PRO A 64 -23.48 -7.24 1.07
CA PRO A 64 -22.89 -8.52 1.38
C PRO A 64 -22.05 -9.00 0.21
N LEU A 65 -20.93 -9.64 0.52
CA LEU A 65 -20.10 -10.44 -0.38
C LEU A 65 -20.83 -11.74 -0.83
N SER A 66 -22.16 -11.72 -0.87
CA SER A 66 -22.98 -12.82 -1.36
C SER A 66 -22.88 -12.80 -2.87
N ILE A 67 -22.11 -13.73 -3.42
CA ILE A 67 -22.19 -14.12 -4.83
C ILE A 67 -23.68 -14.36 -5.09
N ALA A 68 -24.31 -13.49 -5.88
CA ALA A 68 -25.72 -13.60 -6.20
C ALA A 68 -25.93 -14.88 -7.00
N THR A 69 -26.30 -15.96 -6.30
CA THR A 69 -26.81 -17.20 -6.88
C THR A 69 -28.20 -16.89 -7.46
N GLY A 70 -28.22 -16.30 -8.65
CA GLY A 70 -29.45 -16.11 -9.42
C GLY A 70 -29.65 -14.71 -9.98
N VAL A 71 -28.76 -14.25 -10.86
CA VAL A 71 -29.16 -13.25 -11.87
C VAL A 71 -28.57 -13.67 -13.20
N THR A 72 -29.45 -13.99 -14.15
CA THR A 72 -29.10 -14.22 -15.54
C THR A 72 -28.59 -12.90 -16.13
N PRO A 73 -27.35 -12.81 -16.65
CA PRO A 73 -26.83 -11.56 -17.18
C PRO A 73 -27.45 -11.30 -18.55
N THR A 74 -28.56 -10.57 -18.58
CA THR A 74 -29.02 -9.87 -19.79
C THR A 74 -28.46 -8.47 -19.76
N SER A 75 -27.22 -8.32 -20.23
CA SER A 75 -26.67 -7.06 -20.74
C SER A 75 -25.42 -7.35 -21.57
N THR A 76 -25.68 -7.48 -22.87
CA THR A 76 -24.73 -7.39 -23.98
C THR A 76 -23.86 -6.14 -23.88
N THR A 77 -22.62 -6.33 -23.43
CA THR A 77 -21.38 -5.76 -24.01
C THR A 77 -20.20 -6.46 -23.34
N ALA A 78 -20.06 -7.75 -23.62
CA ALA A 78 -18.81 -8.48 -23.40
C ALA A 78 -17.80 -7.99 -24.44
N SER A 79 -17.25 -6.79 -24.22
CA SER A 79 -16.02 -6.40 -24.88
C SER A 79 -14.91 -7.28 -24.32
N TYR A 80 -14.18 -7.94 -25.22
CA TYR A 80 -12.93 -8.65 -24.96
C TYR A 80 -11.93 -7.73 -24.24
N LEU A 81 -12.05 -7.61 -22.92
CA LEU A 81 -11.02 -7.06 -22.07
C LEU A 81 -10.05 -8.21 -21.79
N GLY A 82 -8.83 -8.06 -22.29
CA GLY A 82 -7.76 -9.04 -22.10
C GLY A 82 -7.53 -9.35 -20.62
N ILE A 83 -6.82 -10.44 -20.39
CA ILE A 83 -6.44 -11.01 -19.08
C ILE A 83 -5.85 -9.96 -18.11
N GLY A 84 -5.36 -8.81 -18.60
CA GLY A 84 -4.82 -7.72 -17.78
C GLY A 84 -5.84 -6.90 -16.96
N GLY A 85 -7.13 -6.85 -17.32
CA GLY A 85 -8.04 -5.84 -16.75
C GLY A 85 -8.64 -6.12 -15.36
N ARG A 86 -8.33 -7.24 -14.70
CA ARG A 86 -9.12 -7.72 -13.55
C ARG A 86 -8.99 -6.87 -12.29
N LEU A 87 -7.75 -6.54 -11.91
CA LEU A 87 -7.48 -5.71 -10.73
C LEU A 87 -7.62 -4.21 -11.02
N ARG A 88 -7.62 -3.85 -12.32
CA ARG A 88 -7.69 -2.47 -12.80
C ARG A 88 -9.03 -1.83 -12.50
N ALA A 89 -10.13 -2.54 -12.70
CA ALA A 89 -11.48 -1.99 -12.56
C ALA A 89 -11.73 -1.29 -11.20
N PRO A 90 -11.51 -1.92 -10.03
CA PRO A 90 -11.71 -1.25 -8.74
C PRO A 90 -10.76 -0.06 -8.51
N VAL A 91 -9.52 -0.16 -9.00
CA VAL A 91 -8.51 0.91 -8.88
C VAL A 91 -8.89 2.10 -9.76
N GLN A 92 -9.22 1.86 -11.02
CA GLN A 92 -9.65 2.88 -11.97
C GLN A 92 -10.93 3.57 -11.50
N ALA A 93 -11.92 2.82 -11.01
CA ALA A 93 -13.15 3.38 -10.45
C ALA A 93 -12.87 4.29 -9.24
N LEU A 94 -11.87 3.98 -8.41
CA LEU A 94 -11.45 4.88 -7.33
C LEU A 94 -10.72 6.13 -7.87
N VAL A 95 -9.80 5.96 -8.82
CA VAL A 95 -9.08 7.08 -9.46
C VAL A 95 -10.06 8.06 -10.11
N GLU A 96 -11.04 7.57 -10.87
CA GLU A 96 -12.07 8.40 -11.51
C GLU A 96 -12.91 9.16 -10.47
N ARG A 97 -13.25 8.53 -9.35
CA ARG A 97 -13.96 9.19 -8.23
C ARG A 97 -13.11 10.25 -7.54
N ILE A 98 -11.81 10.05 -7.40
CA ILE A 98 -10.90 11.07 -6.86
C ILE A 98 -10.77 12.22 -7.88
N HIS A 99 -10.64 11.90 -9.16
CA HIS A 99 -10.52 12.88 -10.24
C HIS A 99 -11.76 13.76 -10.40
N GLY A 100 -12.96 13.18 -10.35
CA GLY A 100 -14.21 13.96 -10.39
C GLY A 100 -14.36 14.96 -9.24
N ARG A 101 -13.60 14.81 -8.15
CA ARG A 101 -13.68 15.65 -6.95
C ARG A 101 -12.55 16.64 -6.80
N VAL A 102 -11.31 16.19 -7.01
CA VAL A 102 -10.09 17.00 -6.84
C VAL A 102 -9.61 17.59 -8.18
N GLY A 103 -10.28 17.26 -9.29
CA GLY A 103 -9.93 17.74 -10.63
C GLY A 103 -8.57 17.23 -11.11
N ASN A 104 -7.84 18.09 -11.82
CA ASN A 104 -6.59 17.74 -12.49
C ASN A 104 -5.48 17.23 -11.55
N ASN A 105 -5.56 17.48 -10.24
CA ASN A 105 -4.57 16.99 -9.28
C ASN A 105 -4.56 15.47 -9.13
N ALA A 106 -5.63 14.79 -9.57
CA ALA A 106 -5.75 13.33 -9.49
C ALA A 106 -5.29 12.59 -10.75
N THR A 107 -4.97 13.28 -11.85
CA THR A 107 -4.55 12.61 -13.10
C THR A 107 -3.28 11.78 -12.88
N SER A 108 -2.43 12.20 -11.94
CA SER A 108 -1.21 11.48 -11.58
C SER A 108 -1.45 10.10 -10.95
N PHE A 109 -2.68 9.80 -10.49
CA PHE A 109 -3.02 8.47 -9.98
C PHE A 109 -3.43 7.47 -11.06
N SER A 110 -3.59 7.90 -12.33
CA SER A 110 -3.84 6.95 -13.43
C SER A 110 -2.71 5.92 -13.57
N VAL A 111 -1.48 6.30 -13.16
CA VAL A 111 -0.31 5.41 -13.13
C VAL A 111 -0.55 4.15 -12.28
N LEU A 112 -1.38 4.21 -11.24
CA LEU A 112 -1.74 3.04 -10.44
C LEU A 112 -2.49 2.00 -11.26
N SER A 113 -3.40 2.43 -12.14
CA SER A 113 -4.17 1.53 -12.99
C SER A 113 -3.25 0.80 -13.97
N ASP A 114 -2.30 1.51 -14.56
CA ASP A 114 -1.32 0.93 -15.49
C ASP A 114 -0.34 -0.02 -14.79
N MET A 115 0.11 0.32 -13.58
CA MET A 115 0.97 -0.56 -12.78
C MET A 115 0.25 -1.85 -12.38
N VAL A 116 -1.07 -1.77 -12.12
CA VAL A 116 -1.88 -2.93 -11.76
C VAL A 116 -1.98 -3.91 -12.93
N ASP A 117 -2.20 -3.41 -14.14
CA ASP A 117 -2.20 -4.26 -15.35
C ASP A 117 -0.86 -4.98 -15.54
N ASP A 118 0.25 -4.23 -15.43
CA ASP A 118 1.60 -4.79 -15.59
C ASP A 118 1.92 -5.86 -14.54
N PHE A 119 1.40 -5.69 -13.32
CA PHE A 119 1.56 -6.66 -12.24
C PHE A 119 0.64 -7.87 -12.40
N ALA A 120 -0.60 -7.67 -12.86
CA ALA A 120 -1.61 -8.71 -13.02
C ALA A 120 -1.33 -9.64 -14.22
N ASP A 121 -0.64 -9.13 -15.25
CA ASP A 121 -0.27 -9.89 -16.44
C ASP A 121 0.73 -11.03 -16.11
N PRO A 122 0.33 -12.30 -16.20
CA PRO A 122 1.20 -13.44 -15.87
C PRO A 122 2.43 -13.53 -16.79
N SER A 123 2.37 -12.97 -18.00
CA SER A 123 3.48 -12.96 -18.96
C SER A 123 4.48 -11.84 -18.68
N ARG A 124 4.07 -10.81 -17.94
CA ARG A 124 4.83 -9.57 -17.76
C ARG A 124 5.07 -9.16 -16.32
N ARG A 125 4.58 -9.86 -15.27
CA ARG A 125 4.72 -9.53 -13.83
C ARG A 125 5.98 -8.69 -13.50
N ARG A 126 5.87 -7.38 -13.67
CA ARG A 126 6.97 -6.43 -13.61
C ARG A 126 6.52 -5.22 -12.83
N LEU A 127 7.50 -4.57 -12.21
CA LEU A 127 7.31 -3.25 -11.62
C LEU A 127 8.16 -2.26 -12.39
N ASP A 128 7.52 -1.28 -13.03
CA ASP A 128 8.18 -0.17 -13.70
C ASP A 128 8.59 0.89 -12.66
N LEU A 129 9.90 1.12 -12.52
CA LEU A 129 10.46 2.09 -11.57
C LEU A 129 10.11 3.53 -11.92
N ASP A 130 9.92 3.85 -13.20
CA ASP A 130 9.57 5.21 -13.62
C ASP A 130 8.10 5.48 -13.29
N LYS A 131 7.22 4.49 -13.48
CA LYS A 131 5.83 4.56 -12.97
C LYS A 131 5.78 4.66 -11.45
N LEU A 132 6.62 3.90 -10.75
CA LEU A 132 6.72 3.96 -9.29
C LEU A 132 7.17 5.35 -8.80
N ARG A 133 8.12 5.98 -9.50
CA ARG A 133 8.54 7.37 -9.22
C ARG A 133 7.39 8.34 -9.38
N LEU A 134 6.68 8.28 -10.51
CA LEU A 134 5.49 9.11 -10.76
C LEU A 134 4.44 8.93 -9.66
N LEU A 135 4.21 7.69 -9.22
CA LEU A 135 3.33 7.40 -8.09
C LEU A 135 3.80 8.05 -6.80
N THR A 136 5.08 7.89 -6.42
CA THR A 136 5.60 8.49 -5.18
C THR A 136 5.58 10.02 -5.22
N ASP A 137 5.80 10.62 -6.39
CA ASP A 137 5.70 12.07 -6.58
C ASP A 137 4.25 12.54 -6.45
N ALA A 138 3.27 11.78 -6.99
CA ALA A 138 1.85 12.05 -6.83
C ALA A 138 1.40 11.98 -5.35
N ILE A 139 1.84 10.95 -4.63
CA ILE A 139 1.58 10.78 -3.20
C ILE A 139 2.17 11.93 -2.40
N ARG A 140 3.43 12.30 -2.67
CA ARG A 140 4.08 13.45 -2.03
C ARG A 140 3.30 14.74 -2.29
N HIS A 141 2.94 14.99 -3.54
CA HIS A 141 2.18 16.18 -3.91
C HIS A 141 0.84 16.24 -3.19
N TRP A 142 0.16 15.10 -3.03
CA TRP A 142 -1.10 15.04 -2.32
C TRP A 142 -0.94 15.27 -0.81
N HIS A 143 0.06 14.66 -0.16
CA HIS A 143 0.35 14.92 1.26
C HIS A 143 0.69 16.39 1.53
N VAL A 144 1.40 17.06 0.62
CA VAL A 144 1.65 18.52 0.72
C VAL A 144 0.35 19.33 0.70
N HIS A 145 -0.67 18.88 -0.02
CA HIS A 145 -1.98 19.57 -0.07
C HIS A 145 -2.87 19.24 1.13
N LEU A 146 -2.72 18.06 1.72
CA LEU A 146 -3.48 17.65 2.90
C LEU A 146 -3.08 18.39 4.18
N ASP A 147 -1.84 18.86 4.26
CA ASP A 147 -1.29 19.62 5.41
C ASP A 147 -2.03 20.96 5.67
N PHE A 148 -2.95 21.36 4.77
CA PHE A 148 -3.72 22.61 4.88
C PHE A 148 -5.24 22.42 5.06
N ASP A 149 -5.78 21.19 5.03
CA ASP A 149 -7.24 21.01 5.06
C ASP A 149 -7.69 19.64 5.63
N GLU A 150 -7.23 19.26 6.83
CA GLU A 150 -7.82 18.12 7.59
C GLU A 150 -9.34 18.30 7.72
N ASP A 151 -9.81 19.55 7.82
CA ASP A 151 -11.23 19.91 7.84
C ASP A 151 -11.94 19.55 6.52
N ALA A 152 -11.32 19.71 5.35
CA ALA A 152 -11.87 19.20 4.09
C ALA A 152 -11.86 17.68 4.04
N LEU A 153 -10.81 17.02 4.53
CA LEU A 153 -10.78 15.55 4.58
C LEU A 153 -11.85 15.00 5.53
N ALA A 154 -12.12 15.69 6.65
CA ALA A 154 -13.17 15.37 7.59
C ALA A 154 -14.58 15.63 7.04
N ARG A 155 -14.72 16.61 6.12
CA ARG A 155 -15.96 16.88 5.39
C ARG A 155 -16.18 15.92 4.23
N ASP A 156 -15.14 15.27 3.73
CA ASP A 156 -15.22 14.30 2.64
C ASP A 156 -15.82 12.97 3.15
N THR A 157 -16.99 12.62 2.61
CA THR A 157 -17.74 11.42 3.00
C THR A 157 -17.29 10.16 2.26
N SER A 158 -16.26 10.23 1.41
CA SER A 158 -15.74 9.06 0.72
C SER A 158 -14.92 8.17 1.63
N LEU A 159 -15.01 6.87 1.38
CA LEU A 159 -14.28 5.87 2.14
C LEU A 159 -12.76 6.09 2.09
N PHE A 160 -12.21 6.50 0.94
CA PHE A 160 -10.77 6.78 0.81
C PHE A 160 -10.33 7.93 1.72
N ALA A 161 -11.07 9.05 1.72
CA ALA A 161 -10.75 10.18 2.58
C ALA A 161 -10.87 9.81 4.07
N GLN A 162 -11.90 9.07 4.45
CA GLN A 162 -12.10 8.61 5.82
C GLN A 162 -11.01 7.64 6.28
N LEU A 163 -10.63 6.68 5.44
CA LEU A 163 -9.54 5.74 5.72
C LEU A 163 -8.23 6.48 5.85
N LEU A 164 -7.93 7.39 4.92
CA LEU A 164 -6.71 8.18 4.99
C LEU A 164 -6.68 9.03 6.27
N LEU A 165 -7.79 9.70 6.61
CA LEU A 165 -7.89 10.48 7.83
C LEU A 165 -7.65 9.61 9.07
N ALA A 166 -8.30 8.45 9.15
CA ALA A 166 -8.12 7.51 10.26
C ALA A 166 -6.67 7.01 10.35
N TYR A 167 -6.03 6.71 9.22
CA TYR A 167 -4.67 6.17 9.18
C TYR A 167 -3.64 7.25 9.49
N ASN A 168 -3.82 8.47 8.99
CA ASN A 168 -3.03 9.64 9.37
C ASN A 168 -3.20 9.97 10.85
N ARG A 169 -4.41 9.90 11.41
CA ARG A 169 -4.62 10.05 12.86
C ARG A 169 -3.94 8.95 13.67
N ALA A 170 -3.93 7.71 13.18
CA ALA A 170 -3.16 6.65 13.83
C ALA A 170 -1.63 6.87 13.71
N TYR A 171 -1.17 7.51 12.63
CA TYR A 171 0.24 7.90 12.45
C TYR A 171 0.64 9.06 13.37
N PHE A 172 -0.12 10.16 13.34
CA PHE A 172 0.18 11.41 14.03
C PHE A 172 -0.39 11.51 15.46
N GLY A 173 -1.36 10.67 15.86
CA GLY A 173 -2.05 10.72 17.16
C GLY A 173 -1.75 9.53 18.08
N ASP A 174 -1.79 9.63 19.43
CA ASP A 174 -2.34 10.66 20.33
C ASP A 174 -1.23 11.54 20.95
N VAL A 175 -1.39 12.86 20.94
CA VAL A 175 -0.62 13.75 21.83
C VAL A 175 -1.16 13.58 23.25
N ARG A 176 -0.42 12.91 24.13
CA ARG A 176 -0.81 12.71 25.53
C ARG A 176 0.00 13.64 26.43
N TYR A 177 -0.71 14.41 27.24
CA TYR A 177 -0.10 15.27 28.25
C TYR A 177 -0.06 14.51 29.58
N ALA A 178 1.14 14.21 30.09
CA ALA A 178 1.33 13.56 31.37
C ALA A 178 2.05 14.51 32.34
N ILE A 179 1.32 15.08 33.30
CA ILE A 179 1.94 15.88 34.37
C ILE A 179 2.29 14.92 35.52
N ALA A 180 3.59 14.73 35.77
CA ALA A 180 4.08 13.95 36.90
C ALA A 180 4.57 14.89 38.01
N PRO A 181 4.00 14.88 39.22
CA PRO A 181 4.59 15.62 40.34
C PRO A 181 5.90 14.93 40.77
N ASN A 182 6.99 15.70 40.92
CA ASN A 182 8.22 15.16 41.48
C ASN A 182 8.13 15.20 43.02
N THR A 183 7.89 14.05 43.65
CA THR A 183 7.65 13.93 45.09
C THR A 183 8.85 14.33 45.96
N THR A 184 10.03 14.45 45.36
CA THR A 184 11.28 14.72 46.08
C THR A 184 11.65 16.22 46.14
N SER A 185 11.11 17.05 45.24
CA SER A 185 11.50 18.46 45.09
C SER A 185 10.34 19.46 45.18
N GLY A 186 9.09 19.00 45.31
CA GLY A 186 7.91 19.88 45.35
C GLY A 186 7.65 20.63 44.03
N THR A 187 8.35 20.28 42.95
CA THR A 187 8.23 20.87 41.62
C THR A 187 7.39 19.98 40.70
N VAL A 188 6.52 20.61 39.91
CA VAL A 188 5.67 19.93 38.92
C VAL A 188 6.50 19.60 37.68
N ARG A 189 6.70 18.31 37.39
CA ARG A 189 7.36 17.85 36.16
C ARG A 189 6.29 17.59 35.10
N GLY A 190 6.01 18.59 34.26
CA GLY A 190 5.16 18.38 33.08
C GLY A 190 5.93 17.62 32.02
N ILE A 191 5.59 16.36 31.74
CA ILE A 191 6.11 15.59 30.61
C ILE A 191 5.03 15.56 29.52
N VAL A 192 5.21 16.33 28.47
CA VAL A 192 4.43 16.10 27.25
C VAL A 192 5.00 14.84 26.60
N GLN A 193 4.20 13.82 26.29
CA GLN A 193 4.68 12.65 25.57
C GLN A 193 3.70 12.36 24.43
N VAL A 194 4.13 12.66 23.21
CA VAL A 194 3.39 12.23 22.02
C VAL A 194 3.67 10.74 21.83
N THR A 195 2.65 9.91 22.04
CA THR A 195 2.75 8.46 21.83
C THR A 195 1.71 8.04 20.80
N SER A 196 2.17 7.75 19.58
CA SER A 196 1.34 7.03 18.61
C SER A 196 1.29 5.55 18.98
N ARG A 197 0.09 4.96 18.94
CA ARG A 197 -0.11 3.51 19.10
C ARG A 197 0.28 2.74 17.83
N GLY A 198 0.52 3.46 16.73
CA GLY A 198 0.72 2.90 15.40
C GLY A 198 -0.61 2.63 14.69
N PHE A 199 -0.52 2.50 13.37
CA PHE A 199 -1.61 2.05 12.52
C PHE A 199 -1.69 0.52 12.58
N VAL A 200 -2.87 -0.02 12.85
CA VAL A 200 -3.15 -1.46 12.71
C VAL A 200 -3.77 -1.69 11.34
N ASP A 201 -3.10 -2.47 10.50
CA ASP A 201 -3.58 -2.78 9.16
C ASP A 201 -4.79 -3.72 9.19
N ARG A 202 -5.40 -3.93 8.01
CA ARG A 202 -6.55 -4.81 7.81
C ARG A 202 -6.37 -6.22 8.41
N SER A 203 -5.14 -6.74 8.40
CA SER A 203 -4.82 -8.08 8.90
C SER A 203 -4.54 -8.13 10.39
N GLY A 204 -4.48 -6.97 11.06
CA GLY A 204 -4.13 -6.85 12.47
C GLY A 204 -2.65 -6.61 12.72
N ALA A 205 -1.82 -6.47 11.68
CA ALA A 205 -0.41 -6.15 11.85
C ALA A 205 -0.27 -4.69 12.28
N THR A 206 0.39 -4.46 13.42
CA THR A 206 0.64 -3.11 13.91
C THR A 206 1.89 -2.54 13.28
N VAL A 207 1.73 -1.51 12.47
CA VAL A 207 2.82 -0.67 11.98
C VAL A 207 3.03 0.45 12.99
N ARG A 208 4.06 0.27 13.83
CA ARG A 208 4.46 1.30 14.78
C ARG A 208 5.40 2.29 14.12
N PHE A 209 4.96 3.53 14.10
CA PHE A 209 5.78 4.63 13.65
C PHE A 209 6.61 5.11 14.83
N PRO A 210 7.89 5.49 14.62
CA PRO A 210 8.66 6.12 15.67
C PRO A 210 8.01 7.48 15.88
N GLY A 211 7.16 7.58 16.90
CA GLY A 211 6.49 8.84 17.19
C GLY A 211 7.51 9.96 17.26
N LEU A 212 7.14 11.13 16.75
CA LEU A 212 7.77 12.39 17.10
C LEU A 212 7.61 12.59 18.60
N SER A 213 8.41 11.91 19.42
CA SER A 213 8.32 12.04 20.86
C SER A 213 9.11 13.27 21.25
N ALA A 214 8.42 14.33 21.60
CA ALA A 214 8.98 15.47 22.29
C ALA A 214 8.61 15.35 23.77
N ALA A 215 9.60 15.25 24.65
CA ALA A 215 9.46 15.40 26.08
C ALA A 215 10.01 16.76 26.49
N ALA A 216 9.21 17.56 27.17
CA ALA A 216 9.70 18.72 27.88
C ALA A 216 9.90 18.33 29.35
N GLN A 217 11.00 18.76 29.96
CA GLN A 217 11.24 18.64 31.40
C GLN A 217 11.46 20.05 31.95
N VAL A 218 10.66 20.45 32.93
CA VAL A 218 10.84 21.72 33.65
C VAL A 218 11.56 21.43 34.95
N ASP A 219 12.79 21.89 35.07
CA ASP A 219 13.61 21.74 36.29
C ASP A 219 13.24 22.77 37.37
N ALA A 220 13.71 22.58 38.61
CA ALA A 220 13.48 23.48 39.75
C ALA A 220 13.99 24.92 39.51
N THR A 221 14.91 25.09 38.55
CA THR A 221 15.41 26.39 38.07
C THR A 221 14.52 27.04 37.00
N ARG A 222 13.38 26.42 36.64
CA ARG A 222 12.52 26.74 35.48
C ARG A 222 13.20 26.56 34.12
N ALA A 223 14.33 25.87 34.06
CA ALA A 223 14.94 25.47 32.80
C ALA A 223 14.06 24.42 32.09
N ILE A 224 13.82 24.60 30.79
CA ILE A 224 13.06 23.67 29.95
C ILE A 224 14.07 22.83 29.16
N GLU A 225 14.18 21.54 29.48
CA GLU A 225 14.90 20.57 28.67
C GLU A 225 13.94 19.91 27.68
N LEU A 226 14.13 20.16 26.39
CA LEU A 226 13.38 19.49 25.33
C LEU A 226 14.20 18.29 24.82
N ALA A 227 13.69 17.08 25.03
CA ALA A 227 14.19 15.87 24.39
C ALA A 227 13.24 15.51 23.24
N ALA A 228 13.67 15.77 22.00
CA ALA A 228 12.97 15.32 20.81
C ALA A 228 13.75 14.17 20.16
N THR A 229 13.05 13.13 19.68
CA THR A 229 13.67 12.12 18.82
C THR A 229 14.07 12.72 17.48
N PHE A 230 15.23 12.31 16.96
CA PHE A 230 15.65 12.68 15.61
C PHE A 230 14.62 12.23 14.57
N ILE A 231 14.20 13.16 13.73
CA ILE A 231 13.28 12.90 12.62
C ILE A 231 14.10 12.34 11.46
N ASP A 232 13.91 11.06 11.13
CA ASP A 232 14.50 10.45 9.95
C ASP A 232 13.57 10.64 8.75
N SER A 233 13.96 11.52 7.81
CA SER A 233 13.16 11.82 6.61
C SER A 233 12.83 10.57 5.79
N ARG A 234 13.73 9.57 5.76
CA ARG A 234 13.54 8.30 5.05
C ARG A 234 12.36 7.52 5.61
N ARG A 235 12.24 7.53 6.93
CA ARG A 235 11.19 6.82 7.64
C ARG A 235 9.86 7.55 7.52
N VAL A 236 9.85 8.87 7.69
CA VAL A 236 8.64 9.68 7.52
C VAL A 236 8.06 9.52 6.11
N SER A 237 8.88 9.63 5.06
CA SER A 237 8.40 9.53 3.68
C SER A 237 7.90 8.12 3.33
N ALA A 238 8.59 7.08 3.80
CA ALA A 238 8.17 5.69 3.68
C ALA A 238 6.82 5.46 4.38
N ASP A 239 6.67 5.93 5.61
CA ASP A 239 5.47 5.75 6.40
C ASP A 239 4.26 6.49 5.80
N LEU A 240 4.42 7.74 5.37
CA LEU A 240 3.37 8.50 4.68
C LEU A 240 2.93 7.82 3.38
N THR A 241 3.89 7.23 2.66
CA THR A 241 3.59 6.47 1.43
C THR A 241 2.83 5.19 1.73
N ARG A 242 3.22 4.47 2.79
CA ARG A 242 2.48 3.31 3.28
C ARG A 242 1.05 3.69 3.66
N VAL A 243 0.87 4.71 4.51
CA VAL A 243 -0.45 5.17 4.96
C VAL A 243 -1.36 5.51 3.78
N PHE A 244 -0.82 6.24 2.79
CA PHE A 244 -1.55 6.56 1.57
C PHE A 244 -2.00 5.29 0.82
N LEU A 245 -1.07 4.39 0.52
CA LEU A 245 -1.35 3.22 -0.32
C LEU A 245 -2.23 2.20 0.40
N GLU A 246 -2.04 2.02 1.70
CA GLU A 246 -2.93 1.20 2.54
C GLU A 246 -4.35 1.75 2.45
N ALA A 247 -4.57 3.06 2.68
CA ALA A 247 -5.89 3.67 2.59
C ALA A 247 -6.49 3.60 1.18
N PHE A 248 -5.67 3.82 0.15
CA PHE A 248 -6.10 3.78 -1.25
C PHE A 248 -6.61 2.39 -1.64
N PHE A 249 -5.81 1.35 -1.39
CA PHE A 249 -6.18 -0.01 -1.77
C PHE A 249 -7.27 -0.61 -0.87
N ASP A 250 -7.30 -0.25 0.41
CA ASP A 250 -8.42 -0.63 1.29
C ASP A 250 -9.73 0.00 0.81
N ALA A 251 -9.71 1.24 0.32
CA ALA A 251 -10.88 1.86 -0.29
C ALA A 251 -11.28 1.21 -1.63
N ALA A 252 -10.30 0.78 -2.43
CA ALA A 252 -10.54 0.18 -3.74
C ALA A 252 -11.08 -1.25 -3.63
N PHE A 253 -10.45 -2.09 -2.81
CA PHE A 253 -10.72 -3.53 -2.74
C PHE A 253 -11.65 -3.94 -1.60
N ARG A 254 -11.73 -3.16 -0.52
CA ARG A 254 -12.58 -3.41 0.66
C ARG A 254 -12.55 -4.86 1.14
N VAL A 255 -11.37 -5.48 1.16
CA VAL A 255 -11.23 -6.81 1.77
C VAL A 255 -11.58 -6.69 3.26
N PRO A 256 -12.35 -7.63 3.84
CA PRO A 256 -12.73 -7.57 5.25
C PRO A 256 -11.54 -7.43 6.21
N ALA A 257 -11.69 -6.57 7.21
CA ALA A 257 -10.68 -6.27 8.23
C ALA A 257 -10.97 -6.98 9.55
N VAL A 258 -9.91 -7.34 10.28
CA VAL A 258 -10.05 -7.89 11.64
C VAL A 258 -10.57 -6.82 12.61
N PRO A 259 -11.26 -7.19 13.72
CA PRO A 259 -11.92 -6.25 14.62
C PRO A 259 -11.05 -5.10 15.18
N GLN A 260 -9.75 -5.34 15.35
CA GLN A 260 -8.79 -4.36 15.85
C GLN A 260 -8.17 -3.45 14.78
N ALA A 261 -8.54 -3.62 13.50
CA ALA A 261 -7.97 -2.85 12.40
C ALA A 261 -8.43 -1.39 12.44
N THR A 262 -7.52 -0.48 12.11
CA THR A 262 -7.79 0.97 12.06
C THR A 262 -8.91 1.30 11.08
N ALA A 263 -9.04 0.52 9.99
CA ALA A 263 -10.07 0.65 8.97
C ALA A 263 -11.50 0.58 9.53
N LEU A 264 -11.71 -0.08 10.67
CA LEU A 264 -13.03 -0.22 11.31
C LEU A 264 -13.37 0.95 12.24
N HIS A 265 -12.42 1.83 12.51
CA HIS A 265 -12.55 2.93 13.48
C HIS A 265 -12.62 4.27 12.74
N LEU A 266 -13.51 4.34 11.75
CA LEU A 266 -13.66 5.53 10.92
C LEU A 266 -14.38 6.65 11.68
N PRO A 267 -14.02 7.93 11.44
CA PRO A 267 -14.60 9.06 12.17
C PRO A 267 -16.10 9.27 11.94
N THR A 268 -16.66 8.76 10.85
CA THR A 268 -18.05 8.99 10.43
C THR A 268 -18.75 7.68 10.05
N ALA A 269 -20.03 7.57 10.43
CA ALA A 269 -20.84 6.35 10.23
C ALA A 269 -21.34 6.14 8.79
N ALA A 270 -21.00 7.03 7.85
CA ALA A 270 -21.58 7.07 6.51
C ALA A 270 -21.11 5.93 5.58
N SER A 271 -19.96 5.30 5.87
CA SER A 271 -19.47 4.16 5.12
C SER A 271 -18.77 3.17 6.04
N SER A 272 -19.45 2.07 6.41
CA SER A 272 -18.81 1.02 7.22
C SER A 272 -17.81 0.24 6.37
N TYR A 273 -16.56 0.18 6.82
CA TYR A 273 -15.58 -0.75 6.26
C TYR A 273 -15.95 -2.21 6.64
N PRO A 274 -15.84 -3.19 5.72
CA PRO A 274 -16.25 -4.56 6.01
C PRO A 274 -15.40 -5.19 7.12
N THR A 275 -16.08 -5.86 8.05
CA THR A 275 -15.45 -6.57 9.19
C THR A 275 -15.41 -8.06 8.89
N PHE A 276 -14.31 -8.71 9.28
CA PHE A 276 -14.20 -10.17 9.29
C PHE A 276 -14.95 -10.72 10.50
N ASP A 277 -16.17 -11.22 10.25
CA ASP A 277 -17.02 -11.82 11.28
C ASP A 277 -16.60 -13.27 11.55
N LEU A 278 -16.19 -13.58 12.79
CA LEU A 278 -15.80 -14.94 13.18
C LEU A 278 -16.99 -15.91 13.24
N SER A 279 -18.22 -15.40 13.37
CA SER A 279 -19.42 -16.24 13.41
C SER A 279 -19.90 -16.66 12.03
N HIS A 280 -19.68 -15.80 11.01
CA HIS A 280 -19.98 -16.07 9.62
C HIS A 280 -18.80 -15.63 8.73
N PRO A 281 -17.66 -16.32 8.81
CA PRO A 281 -16.44 -15.84 8.19
C PRO A 281 -16.52 -16.02 6.67
N PRO A 282 -16.21 -14.98 5.86
CA PRO A 282 -16.30 -15.04 4.39
C PRO A 282 -15.25 -15.96 3.75
N ILE A 283 -14.19 -16.28 4.50
CA ILE A 283 -13.18 -17.31 4.23
C ILE A 283 -12.75 -17.90 5.57
N SER A 284 -12.22 -19.12 5.61
CA SER A 284 -11.75 -19.71 6.86
C SER A 284 -10.64 -18.88 7.52
N LEU A 285 -10.51 -18.97 8.86
CA LEU A 285 -9.43 -18.29 9.58
C LEU A 285 -8.05 -18.71 9.09
N GLU A 286 -7.89 -19.99 8.70
CA GLU A 286 -6.66 -20.51 8.11
C GLU A 286 -6.38 -19.90 6.72
N ALA A 287 -7.41 -19.71 5.91
CA ALA A 287 -7.29 -19.01 4.63
C ALA A 287 -6.88 -17.55 4.84
N LEU A 288 -7.52 -16.84 5.78
CA LEU A 288 -7.13 -15.47 6.11
C LEU A 288 -5.66 -15.40 6.54
N ALA A 289 -5.22 -16.29 7.43
CA ALA A 289 -3.82 -16.36 7.85
C ALA A 289 -2.86 -16.67 6.70
N THR A 290 -3.28 -17.51 5.75
CA THR A 290 -2.51 -17.83 4.54
C THR A 290 -2.37 -16.62 3.62
N VAL A 291 -3.47 -15.90 3.37
CA VAL A 291 -3.47 -14.66 2.58
C VAL A 291 -2.56 -13.62 3.21
N THR A 292 -2.69 -13.37 4.51
CA THR A 292 -1.84 -12.42 5.24
C THR A 292 -0.36 -12.81 5.17
N ARG A 293 -0.02 -14.08 5.39
CA ARG A 293 1.37 -14.54 5.32
C ARG A 293 1.95 -14.36 3.93
N GLN A 294 1.20 -14.68 2.89
CA GLN A 294 1.63 -14.51 1.50
C GLN A 294 1.81 -13.04 1.16
N ALA A 295 0.88 -12.18 1.56
CA ALA A 295 0.94 -10.74 1.34
C ALA A 295 2.17 -10.10 2.00
N LEU A 296 2.41 -10.36 3.28
CA LEU A 296 3.58 -9.85 4.01
C LEU A 296 4.90 -10.37 3.42
N ARG A 297 4.91 -11.62 2.95
CA ARG A 297 6.08 -12.18 2.29
C ARG A 297 6.34 -11.51 0.94
N THR A 298 5.29 -11.29 0.15
CA THR A 298 5.38 -10.54 -1.11
C THR A 298 5.88 -9.12 -0.86
N GLU A 299 5.36 -8.44 0.16
CA GLU A 299 5.83 -7.12 0.57
C GLU A 299 7.34 -7.13 0.80
N ALA A 300 7.84 -8.06 1.61
CA ALA A 300 9.26 -8.16 1.93
C ALA A 300 10.14 -8.45 0.69
N ILE A 301 9.71 -9.38 -0.18
CA ILE A 301 10.43 -9.72 -1.41
C ILE A 301 10.49 -8.51 -2.35
N VAL A 302 9.34 -7.89 -2.63
CA VAL A 302 9.26 -6.76 -3.57
C VAL A 302 9.99 -5.54 -3.02
N THR A 303 9.90 -5.27 -1.72
CA THR A 303 10.70 -4.22 -1.06
C THR A 303 12.19 -4.48 -1.23
N SER A 304 12.65 -5.72 -1.03
CA SER A 304 14.05 -6.10 -1.22
C SER A 304 14.53 -5.92 -2.67
N LEU A 305 13.72 -6.36 -3.63
CA LEU A 305 14.02 -6.23 -5.06
C LEU A 305 14.03 -4.76 -5.49
N ALA A 306 13.06 -3.96 -5.04
CA ALA A 306 13.03 -2.53 -5.27
C ALA A 306 14.27 -1.85 -4.68
N GLY A 307 14.68 -2.23 -3.47
CA GLY A 307 15.89 -1.68 -2.85
C GLY A 307 17.15 -2.02 -3.63
N LYS A 308 17.28 -3.24 -4.15
CA LYS A 308 18.39 -3.61 -5.04
C LYS A 308 18.38 -2.80 -6.33
N ALA A 309 17.22 -2.64 -6.95
CA ALA A 309 17.11 -1.93 -8.22
C ALA A 309 17.38 -0.42 -8.06
N VAL A 310 16.83 0.19 -7.02
CA VAL A 310 16.96 1.63 -6.74
C VAL A 310 18.35 1.99 -6.20
N ARG A 311 19.00 1.10 -5.43
CA ARG A 311 20.34 1.36 -4.86
C ARG A 311 21.51 0.79 -5.66
N GLY A 312 21.31 -0.21 -6.53
CA GLY A 312 22.40 -1.03 -7.08
C GLY A 312 22.39 -1.31 -8.59
N GLY A 313 21.47 -0.72 -9.38
CA GLY A 313 21.20 -1.21 -10.75
C GLY A 313 21.71 -0.42 -11.95
N GLY A 314 22.35 0.75 -11.82
CA GLY A 314 22.84 1.53 -12.98
C GLY A 314 22.88 3.05 -12.75
N LEU A 315 23.06 3.83 -13.83
CA LEU A 315 23.06 5.32 -13.86
C LEU A 315 21.78 5.97 -13.29
N PHE A 316 20.77 5.17 -12.95
CA PHE A 316 19.48 5.57 -12.38
C PHE A 316 19.39 5.37 -10.87
N GLY A 317 20.46 4.94 -10.21
CA GLY A 317 20.52 4.84 -8.76
C GLY A 317 20.20 6.18 -8.12
N THR A 318 19.28 6.20 -7.15
CA THR A 318 18.95 7.45 -6.46
C THR A 318 20.00 7.70 -5.39
N ASN A 319 20.79 8.78 -5.50
CA ASN A 319 21.67 9.23 -4.42
C ASN A 319 20.90 9.78 -3.20
N ASN A 320 19.59 9.62 -3.18
CA ASN A 320 18.70 10.10 -2.14
C ASN A 320 18.02 8.90 -1.45
N GLU A 321 18.52 8.52 -0.28
CA GLU A 321 17.98 7.43 0.53
C GLU A 321 16.51 7.66 0.96
N THR A 322 16.06 8.92 1.02
CA THR A 322 14.64 9.22 1.32
C THR A 322 13.77 8.78 0.15
N VAL A 323 14.19 9.07 -1.08
CA VAL A 323 13.50 8.60 -2.29
C VAL A 323 13.56 7.08 -2.39
N ALA A 324 14.71 6.46 -2.10
CA ALA A 324 14.84 5.01 -2.12
C ALA A 324 13.88 4.32 -1.15
N ALA A 325 13.86 4.74 0.13
CA ALA A 325 12.95 4.19 1.13
C ALA A 325 11.46 4.36 0.76
N THR A 326 11.13 5.48 0.11
CA THR A 326 9.78 5.78 -0.39
C THR A 326 9.38 4.83 -1.51
N LEU A 327 10.25 4.65 -2.52
CA LEU A 327 10.02 3.74 -3.64
C LEU A 327 9.91 2.29 -3.18
N GLU A 328 10.80 1.85 -2.30
CA GLU A 328 10.78 0.51 -1.70
C GLU A 328 9.46 0.22 -1.00
N THR A 329 9.01 1.17 -0.18
CA THR A 329 7.74 1.04 0.54
C THR A 329 6.55 1.04 -0.42
N ALA A 330 6.57 1.92 -1.43
CA ALA A 330 5.51 1.98 -2.43
C ALA A 330 5.38 0.65 -3.18
N ALA A 331 6.50 0.08 -3.65
CA ALA A 331 6.50 -1.20 -4.37
C ALA A 331 6.02 -2.36 -3.49
N GLY A 332 6.52 -2.42 -2.24
CA GLY A 332 6.14 -3.45 -1.28
C GLY A 332 4.65 -3.42 -0.95
N VAL A 333 4.12 -2.26 -0.56
CA VAL A 333 2.71 -2.11 -0.16
C VAL A 333 1.77 -2.32 -1.35
N PHE A 334 2.16 -1.82 -2.53
CA PHE A 334 1.43 -2.08 -3.78
C PHE A 334 1.26 -3.60 -4.01
N ALA A 335 2.37 -4.33 -4.05
CA ALA A 335 2.33 -5.78 -4.32
C ALA A 335 1.61 -6.56 -3.21
N LYS A 336 1.81 -6.17 -1.94
CA LYS A 336 1.07 -6.71 -0.79
C LYS A 336 -0.43 -6.65 -1.04
N LYS A 337 -0.96 -5.46 -1.37
CA LYS A 337 -2.40 -5.22 -1.51
C LYS A 337 -3.03 -5.97 -2.67
N LEU A 338 -2.33 -6.09 -3.80
CA LEU A 338 -2.82 -6.92 -4.92
C LEU A 338 -2.90 -8.40 -4.53
N VAL A 339 -1.86 -8.92 -3.86
CA VAL A 339 -1.84 -10.31 -3.37
C VAL A 339 -2.91 -10.57 -2.33
N GLU A 340 -3.18 -9.61 -1.44
CA GLU A 340 -4.26 -9.72 -0.45
C GLU A 340 -5.64 -9.85 -1.10
N HIS A 341 -5.95 -8.98 -2.06
CA HIS A 341 -7.24 -8.97 -2.74
C HIS A 341 -7.47 -10.24 -3.54
N GLU A 342 -6.50 -10.61 -4.40
CA GLU A 342 -6.61 -11.84 -5.18
C GLU A 342 -6.65 -13.08 -4.26
N GLY A 343 -5.90 -13.08 -3.15
CA GLY A 343 -5.88 -14.17 -2.19
C GLY A 343 -7.23 -14.37 -1.53
N PHE A 344 -7.84 -13.27 -1.10
CA PHE A 344 -9.18 -13.28 -0.54
C PHE A 344 -10.20 -13.85 -1.53
N CYS A 345 -10.23 -13.32 -2.77
CA CYS A 345 -11.15 -13.80 -3.80
C CYS A 345 -10.97 -15.28 -4.14
N TYR A 346 -9.72 -15.76 -4.20
CA TYR A 346 -9.45 -17.19 -4.44
C TYR A 346 -10.04 -18.07 -3.35
N PHE A 347 -9.84 -17.73 -2.08
CA PHE A 347 -10.36 -18.53 -0.97
C PHE A 347 -11.88 -18.41 -0.83
N GLN A 348 -12.46 -17.25 -1.13
CA GLN A 348 -13.90 -17.06 -1.14
C GLN A 348 -14.57 -18.05 -2.10
N VAL A 349 -14.05 -18.16 -3.31
CA VAL A 349 -14.61 -19.03 -4.36
C VAL A 349 -14.31 -20.51 -4.13
N THR A 350 -13.18 -20.85 -3.51
CA THR A 350 -12.80 -22.26 -3.30
C THR A 350 -13.38 -22.87 -2.03
N GLN A 351 -13.73 -22.05 -1.03
CA GLN A 351 -14.26 -22.52 0.25
C GLN A 351 -15.77 -22.32 0.42
N HIS A 352 -16.39 -21.42 -0.34
CA HIS A 352 -17.83 -21.15 -0.30
C HIS A 352 -18.45 -21.31 -1.70
N PRO A 353 -18.69 -22.56 -2.15
CA PRO A 353 -19.27 -22.85 -3.46
C PRO A 353 -20.73 -22.44 -3.62
#